data_AF-A0A646KCD0-F1
#
_entry.id   AF-A0A646KCD0-F1
#
_cell.length_a   1.000
_cell.length_b   1.000
_cell.length_c   1.000
_cell.angle_alpha   90.00
_cell.angle_beta   90.00
_cell.angle_gamma   90.00
#
_symmetry.space_group_name_H-M   'P 1'
#
loop_
_entity.id
_entity.type
_entity.pdbx_description
1 polymer ?
#
loop_
_entity_poly.entity_id
_entity_poly.type
_entity_poly.pdbx_seq_one_letter_code
_entity_poly.pdbx_strand_id
1 'polypeptide(L)'
;MSFGDPNNPYGQQQGGQPGYGYPQQGQAPGQPGYGYPQAPPVQPYGDGFGGDGFGGPAKMPGTLSAARVMLYVIAGFQVIGAILIFLMGATITAAKDDPALKDDVQFQEFADLSSGLVYGIGLIALLWGAFAIFLALKVAKGGGGIRITIMVFAIITAVLGIYPFVVIGLAHTVLAILIAVFVGKSDGGAWFSRPRH
;
A
#
# COMPACT_ATOMS: atom_id res chain seq x y z
N MET A 1 39.60 -34.98 -4.36
CA MET A 1 39.06 -33.77 -5.02
C MET A 1 37.63 -34.10 -5.42
N SER A 2 36.64 -33.56 -4.73
CA SER A 2 35.22 -33.74 -5.04
C SER A 2 34.68 -32.42 -5.57
N PHE A 3 34.80 -32.22 -6.88
CA PHE A 3 34.07 -31.18 -7.60
C PHE A 3 32.94 -31.89 -8.33
N GLY A 4 31.72 -31.74 -7.81
CA GLY A 4 30.54 -32.40 -8.36
C GLY A 4 29.50 -32.81 -7.33
N ASP A 5 29.39 -32.12 -6.19
CA ASP A 5 28.24 -32.29 -5.31
C ASP A 5 27.06 -31.47 -5.89
N PRO A 6 25.93 -32.07 -6.27
CA PRO A 6 24.81 -31.38 -6.92
C PRO A 6 24.10 -30.33 -6.05
N ASN A 7 24.47 -30.20 -4.78
CA ASN A 7 23.78 -29.35 -3.81
C ASN A 7 24.68 -28.26 -3.19
N ASN A 8 25.51 -27.58 -4.01
CA ASN A 8 26.25 -26.40 -3.55
C ASN A 8 25.54 -25.08 -3.95
N PRO A 9 24.84 -24.41 -3.02
CA PRO A 9 24.08 -23.18 -3.31
C PRO A 9 24.94 -21.91 -3.52
N TYR A 10 26.29 -22.01 -3.47
CA TYR A 10 27.20 -20.87 -3.65
C TYR A 10 28.24 -21.08 -4.78
N GLY A 11 27.94 -21.90 -5.79
CA GLY A 11 28.77 -21.98 -6.99
C GLY A 11 28.86 -20.62 -7.70
N GLN A 12 29.95 -19.88 -7.50
CA GLN A 12 30.23 -18.63 -8.23
C GLN A 12 30.45 -18.92 -9.71
N GLN A 13 29.68 -18.28 -10.60
CA GLN A 13 30.07 -18.13 -12.00
C GLN A 13 30.94 -16.88 -12.15
N GLN A 14 32.20 -17.14 -12.49
CA GLN A 14 33.19 -16.18 -12.94
C GLN A 14 32.80 -15.57 -14.30
N GLY A 15 32.90 -14.24 -14.39
CA GLY A 15 33.60 -13.53 -15.47
C GLY A 15 32.92 -13.38 -16.84
N GLY A 16 32.72 -12.13 -17.26
CA GLY A 16 32.51 -11.78 -18.67
C GLY A 16 32.17 -10.30 -18.91
N GLN A 17 33.15 -9.54 -19.39
CA GLN A 17 33.19 -8.09 -19.61
C GLN A 17 32.38 -7.58 -20.85
N PRO A 18 32.26 -6.24 -21.06
CA PRO A 18 31.16 -5.59 -21.81
C PRO A 18 31.44 -5.38 -23.31
N GLY A 19 30.39 -5.53 -24.13
CA GLY A 19 30.44 -5.33 -25.59
C GLY A 19 29.44 -4.29 -26.11
N TYR A 20 29.97 -3.20 -26.63
CA TYR A 20 29.31 -2.17 -27.45
C TYR A 20 29.10 -2.67 -28.90
N GLY A 21 28.00 -2.27 -29.56
CA GLY A 21 28.01 -2.02 -31.01
C GLY A 21 26.88 -2.60 -31.90
N TYR A 22 26.01 -1.70 -32.37
CA TYR A 22 25.49 -1.55 -33.75
C TYR A 22 24.37 -2.46 -34.34
N PRO A 23 23.60 -1.93 -35.34
CA PRO A 23 22.21 -2.25 -35.59
C PRO A 23 21.98 -3.33 -36.65
N GLN A 24 20.78 -3.88 -36.57
CA GLN A 24 20.22 -4.93 -37.42
C GLN A 24 19.55 -4.32 -38.66
N GLN A 25 20.09 -4.59 -39.86
CA GLN A 25 19.29 -4.63 -41.09
C GLN A 25 20.08 -5.28 -42.23
N GLY A 26 19.48 -6.30 -42.86
CA GLY A 26 20.03 -6.92 -44.08
C GLY A 26 19.46 -8.30 -44.33
N GLN A 27 18.33 -8.35 -45.04
CA GLN A 27 17.75 -9.57 -45.62
C GLN A 27 18.72 -10.25 -46.59
N ALA A 28 18.84 -11.58 -46.49
CA ALA A 28 19.37 -12.44 -47.56
C ALA A 28 18.56 -13.75 -47.59
N PRO A 29 18.08 -14.21 -48.77
CA PRO A 29 17.23 -15.39 -48.87
C PRO A 29 18.05 -16.68 -49.12
N GLY A 30 17.70 -17.72 -48.36
CA GLY A 30 17.92 -19.12 -48.73
C GLY A 30 19.13 -19.79 -48.11
N GLN A 31 18.90 -20.64 -47.09
CA GLN A 31 19.47 -22.00 -46.97
C GLN A 31 18.66 -22.80 -45.91
N PRO A 32 18.35 -24.10 -46.15
CA PRO A 32 17.73 -24.95 -45.13
C PRO A 32 18.78 -25.40 -44.11
N GLY A 33 18.88 -24.66 -43.00
CA GLY A 33 19.79 -24.93 -41.89
C GLY A 33 19.14 -25.77 -40.80
N TYR A 34 19.74 -26.93 -40.55
CA TYR A 34 19.41 -27.90 -39.50
C TYR A 34 19.23 -27.27 -38.12
N GLY A 35 18.19 -27.70 -37.41
CA GLY A 35 17.72 -27.15 -36.14
C GLY A 35 18.70 -27.34 -34.98
N TYR A 36 19.16 -26.22 -34.45
CA TYR A 36 19.54 -26.11 -33.04
C TYR A 36 18.31 -25.66 -32.25
N PRO A 37 18.00 -26.27 -31.08
CA PRO A 37 16.96 -25.75 -30.20
C PRO A 37 17.35 -24.33 -29.78
N GLN A 38 16.62 -23.35 -30.27
CA GLN A 38 16.73 -21.98 -29.84
C GLN A 38 16.42 -21.97 -28.34
N ALA A 39 17.40 -21.58 -27.52
CA ALA A 39 17.19 -21.43 -26.09
C ALA A 39 15.99 -20.50 -25.88
N PRO A 40 15.02 -20.85 -25.00
CA PRO A 40 13.87 -20.01 -24.75
C PRO A 40 14.37 -18.61 -24.37
N PRO A 41 13.83 -17.53 -24.97
CA PRO A 41 14.21 -16.18 -24.60
C PRO A 41 14.03 -16.04 -23.09
N VAL A 42 15.13 -15.68 -22.42
CA VAL A 42 15.12 -15.38 -20.98
C VAL A 42 14.22 -14.16 -20.83
N GLN A 43 12.98 -14.40 -20.40
CA GLN A 43 12.03 -13.32 -20.20
C GLN A 43 12.58 -12.40 -19.10
N PRO A 44 12.64 -11.08 -19.33
CA PRO A 44 13.02 -10.14 -18.29
C PRO A 44 12.16 -10.39 -17.05
N TYR A 45 12.82 -10.53 -15.92
CA TYR A 45 12.19 -10.66 -14.61
C TYR A 45 11.31 -9.41 -14.37
N GLY A 46 10.05 -9.50 -14.80
CA GLY A 46 9.15 -8.37 -15.01
C GLY A 46 7.93 -8.69 -15.90
N ASP A 47 8.03 -9.67 -16.81
CA ASP A 47 6.95 -10.08 -17.72
C ASP A 47 5.92 -11.08 -17.12
N GLY A 48 6.03 -11.38 -15.82
CA GLY A 48 5.13 -12.29 -15.12
C GLY A 48 3.83 -11.66 -14.61
N PHE A 49 3.44 -10.49 -15.12
CA PHE A 49 2.28 -9.75 -14.62
C PHE A 49 1.08 -9.73 -15.57
N GLY A 50 0.44 -10.90 -15.72
CA GLY A 50 -1.00 -11.00 -15.93
C GLY A 50 -1.57 -10.16 -17.08
N GLY A 51 -1.12 -10.45 -18.28
CA GLY A 51 -1.83 -10.15 -19.53
C GLY A 51 -1.45 -11.25 -20.50
N ASP A 52 -2.43 -12.06 -20.89
CA ASP A 52 -2.27 -13.10 -21.90
C ASP A 52 -1.62 -12.50 -23.16
N GLY A 53 -0.37 -12.84 -23.41
CA GLY A 53 0.32 -12.53 -24.64
C GLY A 53 0.67 -11.04 -24.88
N PHE A 54 1.62 -10.87 -25.78
CA PHE A 54 2.05 -9.63 -26.44
C PHE A 54 1.01 -8.48 -26.39
N GLY A 55 1.27 -7.46 -25.55
CA GLY A 55 0.74 -6.10 -25.74
C GLY A 55 -0.63 -5.76 -25.13
N GLY A 56 -1.23 -6.63 -24.31
CA GLY A 56 -2.50 -6.33 -23.63
C GLY A 56 -2.37 -5.35 -22.45
N PRO A 57 -3.42 -4.55 -22.12
CA PRO A 57 -3.43 -3.73 -20.90
C PRO A 57 -3.26 -4.58 -19.64
N ALA A 58 -2.23 -4.30 -18.84
CA ALA A 58 -1.98 -5.05 -17.60
C ALA A 58 -3.17 -4.96 -16.62
N LYS A 59 -3.67 -6.10 -16.17
CA LYS A 59 -4.75 -6.19 -15.18
C LYS A 59 -4.19 -6.03 -13.76
N MET A 60 -4.89 -5.28 -12.89
CA MET A 60 -4.45 -5.12 -11.50
C MET A 60 -4.50 -6.46 -10.76
N PRO A 61 -3.43 -6.85 -10.03
CA PRO A 61 -3.46 -8.05 -9.19
C PRO A 61 -4.58 -7.99 -8.15
N GLY A 62 -5.20 -9.15 -7.89
CA GLY A 62 -6.35 -9.26 -6.98
C GLY A 62 -6.06 -8.75 -5.56
N THR A 63 -4.85 -8.96 -5.05
CA THR A 63 -4.45 -8.46 -3.73
C THR A 63 -4.31 -6.94 -3.66
N LEU A 64 -3.89 -6.28 -4.74
CA LEU A 64 -3.89 -4.82 -4.80
C LEU A 64 -5.31 -4.28 -4.91
N SER A 65 -6.18 -4.99 -5.63
CA SER A 65 -7.60 -4.66 -5.66
C SER A 65 -8.22 -4.79 -4.27
N ALA A 66 -7.87 -5.85 -3.52
CA ALA A 66 -8.30 -6.02 -2.13
C ALA A 66 -7.74 -4.92 -1.22
N ALA A 67 -6.44 -4.61 -1.30
CA ALA A 67 -5.83 -3.52 -0.52
C ALA A 67 -6.49 -2.17 -0.82
N ARG A 68 -6.84 -1.91 -2.08
CA ARG A 68 -7.60 -0.73 -2.50
C ARG A 68 -8.97 -0.66 -1.82
N VAL A 69 -9.68 -1.78 -1.74
CA VAL A 69 -10.98 -1.85 -1.03
C VAL A 69 -10.79 -1.62 0.46
N MET A 70 -9.78 -2.22 1.09
CA MET A 70 -9.50 -2.02 2.52
C MET A 70 -9.21 -0.56 2.88
N LEU A 71 -8.55 0.20 1.99
CA LEU A 71 -8.36 1.65 2.18
C LEU A 71 -9.69 2.41 2.22
N TYR A 72 -10.67 2.03 1.39
CA TYR A 72 -12.02 2.60 1.48
C TYR A 72 -12.75 2.19 2.76
N VAL A 73 -12.53 0.95 3.23
CA VAL A 73 -13.10 0.49 4.51
C VAL A 73 -12.52 1.30 5.69
N ILE A 74 -11.21 1.53 5.72
CA ILE A 74 -10.58 2.42 6.70
C ILE A 74 -11.21 3.82 6.65
N ALA A 75 -11.40 4.38 5.46
CA ALA A 75 -12.06 5.68 5.34
C ALA A 75 -13.51 5.67 5.87
N GLY A 76 -14.27 4.60 5.62
CA GLY A 76 -15.62 4.43 6.17
C GLY A 76 -15.61 4.40 7.70
N PHE A 77 -14.67 3.68 8.31
CA PHE A 77 -14.49 3.69 9.76
C PHE A 77 -14.08 5.06 10.29
N GLN A 78 -13.28 5.83 9.55
CA GLN A 78 -12.94 7.21 9.96
C GLN A 78 -14.14 8.14 9.96
N VAL A 79 -15.06 8.00 9.01
CA VAL A 79 -16.31 8.78 9.00
C VAL A 79 -17.17 8.42 10.21
N ILE A 80 -17.35 7.12 10.49
CA ILE A 80 -18.12 6.65 11.65
C ILE A 80 -17.47 7.14 12.96
N GLY A 81 -16.16 6.96 13.10
CA GLY A 81 -15.40 7.41 14.26
C GLY A 81 -15.49 8.92 14.47
N ALA A 82 -15.36 9.71 13.41
CA ALA A 82 -15.50 11.16 13.48
C ALA A 82 -16.90 11.59 13.93
N ILE A 83 -17.96 10.94 13.44
CA ILE A 83 -19.33 11.20 13.90
C ILE A 83 -19.44 10.95 15.41
N LEU A 84 -18.95 9.81 15.90
CA LEU A 84 -18.97 9.49 17.34
C LEU A 84 -18.17 10.49 18.17
N ILE A 85 -17.00 10.92 17.69
CA ILE A 85 -16.15 11.91 18.36
C ILE A 85 -16.84 13.28 18.40
N PHE A 86 -17.48 13.72 17.32
CA PHE A 86 -18.23 14.98 17.31
C PHE A 86 -19.46 14.93 18.22
N LEU A 87 -20.17 13.80 18.27
CA LEU A 87 -21.26 13.61 19.24
C LEU A 87 -20.73 13.69 20.68
N MET A 88 -19.59 13.06 20.98
CA MET A 88 -18.93 13.17 22.29
C MET A 88 -18.57 14.63 22.61
N GLY A 89 -17.98 15.36 21.66
CA GLY A 89 -17.68 16.79 21.81
C GLY A 89 -18.94 17.61 22.12
N ALA A 90 -20.04 17.34 21.41
CA ALA A 90 -21.32 18.01 21.65
C ALA A 90 -21.89 17.70 23.04
N THR A 91 -21.76 16.47 23.52
CA THR A 91 -22.21 16.10 24.88
C THR A 91 -21.38 16.78 25.96
N ILE A 92 -20.06 16.90 25.79
CA ILE A 92 -19.18 17.62 26.73
C ILE A 92 -19.57 19.10 26.76
N THR A 93 -19.75 19.72 25.59
CA THR A 93 -20.19 21.12 25.50
C THR A 93 -21.54 21.32 26.18
N ALA A 94 -22.51 20.43 25.99
CA ALA A 94 -23.81 20.53 26.64
C ALA A 94 -23.75 20.34 28.16
N ALA A 95 -22.89 19.46 28.65
CA ALA A 95 -22.71 19.20 30.08
C ALA A 95 -22.13 20.42 30.84
N LYS A 96 -21.47 21.36 30.15
CA LYS A 96 -20.99 22.61 30.76
C LYS A 96 -22.11 23.46 31.34
N ASP A 97 -23.30 23.40 30.75
CA ASP A 97 -24.47 24.17 31.15
C ASP A 97 -25.37 23.41 32.16
N ASP A 98 -25.00 22.18 32.54
CA ASP A 98 -25.77 21.38 33.50
C ASP A 98 -25.73 22.04 34.89
N PRO A 99 -26.89 22.30 35.53
CA PRO A 99 -26.95 22.86 36.89
C PRO A 99 -26.13 22.12 37.94
N ALA A 100 -25.92 20.81 37.77
CA ALA A 100 -25.13 19.99 38.69
C ALA A 100 -23.60 20.14 38.49
N LEU A 101 -23.15 20.64 37.33
CA LEU A 101 -21.74 20.66 36.93
C LEU A 101 -21.21 22.06 36.60
N LYS A 102 -22.09 23.04 36.38
CA LYS A 102 -21.72 24.41 35.99
C LYS A 102 -20.85 25.13 37.03
N ASP A 103 -21.02 24.81 38.31
CA ASP A 103 -20.31 25.45 39.42
C ASP A 103 -19.06 24.67 39.85
N ASP A 104 -18.79 23.51 39.23
CA ASP A 104 -17.59 22.71 39.48
C ASP A 104 -16.43 23.23 38.60
N VAL A 105 -15.50 23.94 39.25
CA VAL A 105 -14.33 24.55 38.59
C VAL A 105 -13.44 23.52 37.91
N GLN A 106 -13.24 22.34 38.52
CA GLN A 106 -12.38 21.30 37.94
C GLN A 106 -13.01 20.71 36.68
N PHE A 107 -14.33 20.51 36.70
CA PHE A 107 -15.06 20.07 35.53
C PHE A 107 -15.02 21.10 34.41
N GLN A 108 -15.20 22.38 34.69
CA GLN A 108 -15.18 23.43 33.67
C GLN A 108 -13.81 23.55 32.99
N GLU A 109 -12.71 23.53 33.77
CA GLU A 109 -11.34 23.52 33.20
C GLU A 109 -11.11 22.29 32.31
N PHE A 110 -11.55 21.12 32.77
CA PHE A 110 -11.45 19.88 31.98
C PHE A 110 -12.30 19.96 30.70
N ALA A 111 -13.54 20.44 30.78
CA ALA A 111 -14.45 20.54 29.65
C ALA A 111 -13.97 21.56 28.60
N ASP A 112 -13.38 22.68 29.03
CA ASP A 112 -12.80 23.67 28.13
C ASP A 112 -11.57 23.14 27.39
N LEU A 113 -10.64 22.49 28.09
CA LEU A 113 -9.48 21.89 27.46
C LEU A 113 -9.87 20.73 26.53
N SER A 114 -10.81 19.90 26.98
CA SER A 114 -11.19 18.67 26.27
C SER A 114 -12.10 18.93 25.08
N SER A 115 -13.02 19.89 25.14
CA SER A 115 -13.97 20.15 24.04
C SER A 115 -13.24 20.50 22.73
N GLY A 116 -12.33 21.48 22.77
CA GLY A 116 -11.52 21.87 21.61
C GLY A 116 -10.64 20.72 21.09
N LEU A 117 -10.02 19.95 22.00
CA LEU A 117 -9.21 18.79 21.65
C LEU A 117 -10.03 17.70 20.96
N VAL A 118 -11.23 17.39 21.47
CA VAL A 118 -12.13 16.36 20.93
C VAL A 118 -12.57 16.71 19.50
N TYR A 119 -12.98 17.96 19.25
CA TYR A 119 -13.30 18.39 17.88
C TYR A 119 -12.06 18.37 16.96
N GLY A 120 -10.89 18.75 17.49
CA GLY A 120 -9.62 18.67 16.75
C GLY A 120 -9.26 17.25 16.32
N ILE A 121 -9.38 16.28 17.23
CA ILE A 121 -9.17 14.85 16.93
C ILE A 121 -10.17 14.36 15.88
N GLY A 122 -11.45 14.77 15.98
CA GLY A 122 -12.47 14.42 14.98
C GLY A 122 -12.12 14.93 13.57
N LEU A 123 -11.61 16.17 13.47
CA LEU A 123 -11.15 16.72 12.19
C LEU A 123 -9.92 15.98 11.64
N ILE A 124 -8.94 15.66 12.50
CA ILE A 124 -7.76 14.86 12.12
C ILE A 124 -8.19 13.47 11.61
N ALA A 125 -9.16 12.83 12.27
CA ALA A 125 -9.69 11.54 11.83
C ALA A 125 -10.31 11.62 10.43
N LEU A 126 -11.08 12.68 10.14
CA LEU A 126 -11.62 12.93 8.79
C LEU A 126 -10.54 13.17 7.75
N LEU A 127 -9.50 13.95 8.07
CA LEU A 127 -8.37 14.18 7.17
C LEU A 127 -7.62 12.87 6.88
N TRP A 128 -7.42 12.03 7.89
CA TRP A 128 -6.80 10.72 7.74
C TRP A 128 -7.66 9.79 6.86
N GLY A 129 -8.98 9.81 7.04
CA GLY A 129 -9.93 9.10 6.18
C GLY A 129 -9.92 9.59 4.74
N ALA A 130 -9.90 10.91 4.53
CA ALA A 130 -9.79 11.51 3.20
C ALA A 130 -8.47 11.14 2.51
N PHE A 131 -7.38 11.09 3.28
CA PHE A 131 -6.10 10.61 2.79
C PHE A 131 -6.14 9.13 2.39
N ALA A 132 -6.82 8.27 3.16
CA ALA A 132 -7.04 6.87 2.79
C ALA A 132 -7.80 6.74 1.46
N ILE A 133 -8.84 7.55 1.24
CA ILE A 133 -9.59 7.60 -0.03
C ILE A 133 -8.66 8.03 -1.18
N PHE A 134 -7.87 9.09 -0.97
CA PHE A 134 -6.91 9.57 -1.96
C PHE A 134 -5.94 8.45 -2.37
N LEU A 135 -5.37 7.73 -1.39
CA LEU A 135 -4.49 6.60 -1.65
C LEU A 135 -5.21 5.49 -2.43
N ALA A 136 -6.44 5.14 -2.04
CA ALA A 136 -7.25 4.12 -2.73
C ALA A 136 -7.50 4.48 -4.20
N LEU A 137 -7.79 5.75 -4.50
CA LEU A 137 -7.95 6.24 -5.88
C LEU A 137 -6.65 6.14 -6.67
N LYS A 138 -5.50 6.32 -6.00
CA LYS A 138 -4.17 6.24 -6.62
C LYS A 138 -3.65 4.82 -6.78
N VAL A 139 -4.21 3.78 -6.16
CA VAL A 139 -3.74 2.39 -6.36
C VAL A 139 -3.78 1.98 -7.85
N ALA A 140 -4.79 2.45 -8.60
CA ALA A 140 -4.93 2.14 -10.02
C ALA A 140 -3.90 2.84 -10.91
N LYS A 141 -3.55 4.09 -10.61
CA LYS A 141 -2.74 4.96 -11.49
C LYS A 141 -1.43 5.44 -10.87
N GLY A 142 -1.10 5.04 -9.66
CA GLY A 142 0.09 5.46 -8.91
C GLY A 142 1.33 4.63 -9.25
N GLY A 143 2.49 5.28 -9.21
CA GLY A 143 3.82 4.66 -9.37
C GLY A 143 4.47 4.26 -8.05
N GLY A 144 5.78 3.99 -8.08
CA GLY A 144 6.55 3.57 -6.91
C GLY A 144 6.39 4.48 -5.68
N GLY A 145 6.32 5.80 -5.86
CA GLY A 145 6.06 6.74 -4.76
C GLY A 145 4.75 6.48 -4.02
N ILE A 146 3.66 6.22 -4.75
CA ILE A 146 2.35 5.89 -4.14
C ILE A 146 2.41 4.58 -3.37
N ARG A 147 3.14 3.59 -3.88
CA ARG A 147 3.35 2.32 -3.16
C ARG A 147 3.96 2.59 -1.79
N ILE A 148 5.05 3.36 -1.76
CA ILE A 148 5.76 3.70 -0.52
C ILE A 148 4.84 4.48 0.41
N THR A 149 4.09 5.46 -0.09
CA THR A 149 3.13 6.21 0.73
C THR A 149 2.06 5.32 1.34
N ILE A 150 1.51 4.35 0.59
CA ILE A 150 0.55 3.37 1.12
C ILE A 150 1.19 2.51 2.21
N MET A 151 2.43 2.08 2.04
CA MET A 151 3.15 1.31 3.06
C MET A 151 3.33 2.12 4.35
N VAL A 152 3.78 3.37 4.24
CA VAL A 152 3.97 4.25 5.40
C VAL A 152 2.62 4.52 6.10
N PHE A 153 1.59 4.84 5.33
CA PHE A 153 0.23 5.04 5.84
C PHE A 153 -0.29 3.81 6.60
N ALA A 154 -0.11 2.62 6.02
CA ALA A 154 -0.52 1.37 6.63
C ALA A 154 0.24 1.12 7.94
N ILE A 155 1.56 1.30 7.97
CA ILE A 155 2.34 1.09 9.19
C ILE A 155 1.92 2.06 10.29
N ILE A 156 1.75 3.35 9.98
CA ILE A 156 1.29 4.34 10.97
C ILE A 156 -0.11 3.98 11.47
N THR A 157 -1.03 3.62 10.57
CA THR A 157 -2.39 3.21 10.95
C THR A 157 -2.38 1.96 11.83
N ALA A 158 -1.50 0.99 11.57
CA ALA A 158 -1.36 -0.21 12.38
C ALA A 158 -0.89 0.11 13.80
N VAL A 159 0.09 1.01 13.94
CA VAL A 159 0.59 1.48 15.25
C VAL A 159 -0.49 2.23 16.00
N LEU A 160 -1.17 3.19 15.36
CA LEU A 160 -2.25 3.96 15.98
C LEU A 160 -3.44 3.08 16.41
N GLY A 161 -3.73 2.04 15.65
CA GLY A 161 -4.77 1.06 16.00
C GLY A 161 -4.46 0.26 17.27
N ILE A 162 -3.18 0.09 17.61
CA ILE A 162 -2.77 -0.56 18.87
C ILE A 162 -2.77 0.46 20.02
N TYR A 163 -2.18 1.64 19.79
CA TYR A 163 -2.12 2.69 20.80
C TYR A 163 -2.28 4.06 20.14
N PRO A 164 -3.19 4.93 20.62
CA PRO A 164 -3.96 4.81 21.85
C PRO A 164 -5.31 4.07 21.72
N PHE A 165 -5.65 3.50 20.56
CA PHE A 165 -7.03 3.11 20.25
C PHE A 165 -7.38 1.62 20.41
N VAL A 166 -6.66 0.83 21.22
CA VAL A 166 -6.68 -0.65 21.20
C VAL A 166 -8.06 -1.32 21.06
N VAL A 167 -9.12 -0.80 21.72
CA VAL A 167 -10.47 -1.40 21.73
C VAL A 167 -11.17 -1.26 20.38
N ILE A 168 -11.05 -0.10 19.72
CA ILE A 168 -11.71 0.21 18.44
C ILE A 168 -10.73 0.02 17.26
N GLY A 169 -9.43 0.10 17.57
CA GLY A 169 -8.33 0.13 16.63
C GLY A 169 -7.89 -1.24 16.12
N LEU A 170 -8.32 -2.35 16.74
CA LEU A 170 -7.96 -3.69 16.28
C LEU A 170 -8.36 -3.93 14.81
N ALA A 171 -9.55 -3.50 14.42
CA ALA A 171 -10.01 -3.61 13.04
C ALA A 171 -9.12 -2.80 12.08
N HIS A 172 -8.71 -1.58 12.49
CA HIS A 172 -7.75 -0.77 11.73
C HIS A 172 -6.40 -1.45 11.64
N THR A 173 -5.89 -2.02 12.73
CA THR A 173 -4.60 -2.72 12.78
C THR A 173 -4.58 -3.90 11.82
N VAL A 174 -5.61 -4.74 11.82
CA VAL A 174 -5.68 -5.89 10.90
C VAL A 174 -5.72 -5.42 9.45
N LEU A 175 -6.61 -4.49 9.12
CA LEU A 175 -6.71 -3.94 7.75
C LEU A 175 -5.39 -3.33 7.29
N ALA A 176 -4.74 -2.56 8.16
CA ALA A 176 -3.49 -1.89 7.87
C ALA A 176 -2.35 -2.89 7.64
N ILE A 177 -2.23 -3.94 8.46
CA ILE A 177 -1.24 -5.00 8.25
C ILE A 177 -1.48 -5.71 6.91
N LEU A 178 -2.74 -6.06 6.60
CA LEU A 178 -3.08 -6.71 5.33
C LEU A 178 -2.76 -5.82 4.13
N ILE A 179 -3.04 -4.52 4.19
CA ILE A 179 -2.66 -3.56 3.16
C ILE A 179 -1.14 -3.55 2.98
N ALA A 180 -0.37 -3.46 4.07
CA ALA A 180 1.09 -3.45 4.01
C ALA A 180 1.65 -4.73 3.37
N VAL A 181 1.12 -5.90 3.72
CA VAL A 181 1.54 -7.18 3.13
C VAL A 181 1.16 -7.26 1.64
N PHE A 182 -0.08 -6.88 1.28
CA PHE A 182 -0.59 -7.00 -0.08
C PHE A 182 0.07 -6.03 -1.06
N VAL A 183 0.44 -4.84 -0.59
CA VAL A 183 1.17 -3.83 -1.35
C VAL A 183 2.68 -4.08 -1.32
N GLY A 184 3.19 -4.66 -0.24
CA GLY A 184 4.60 -4.94 0.01
C GLY A 184 5.17 -6.13 -0.75
N LYS A 185 4.33 -7.09 -1.17
CA LYS A 185 4.80 -8.24 -1.97
C LYS A 185 5.25 -7.87 -3.39
N SER A 186 5.89 -8.84 -4.06
CA SER A 186 6.41 -8.76 -5.44
C SER A 186 5.39 -8.19 -6.42
N ASP A 187 4.15 -8.65 -6.32
CA ASP A 187 3.03 -8.21 -7.16
C ASP A 187 2.74 -6.72 -7.06
N GLY A 188 2.83 -6.19 -5.83
CA GLY A 188 2.75 -4.75 -5.58
C GLY A 188 3.89 -4.02 -6.27
N GLY A 189 5.12 -4.51 -6.10
CA GLY A 189 6.31 -3.97 -6.76
C GLY A 189 6.15 -3.89 -8.28
N ALA A 190 5.82 -5.01 -8.92
CA ALA A 190 5.64 -5.10 -10.37
C ALA A 190 4.55 -4.15 -10.87
N TRP A 191 3.39 -4.12 -10.20
CA TRP A 191 2.30 -3.22 -10.58
C TRP A 191 2.73 -1.75 -10.51
N PHE A 192 3.33 -1.32 -9.41
CA PHE A 192 3.69 0.09 -9.22
C PHE A 192 4.89 0.54 -10.06
N SER A 193 5.74 -0.38 -10.51
CA SER A 193 6.90 -0.12 -11.38
C SER A 193 6.64 -0.30 -12.87
N ARG A 194 5.44 -0.75 -13.27
CA ARG A 194 5.10 -0.97 -14.68
C ARG A 194 5.32 0.30 -15.53
N PRO A 195 5.66 0.15 -16.83
CA PRO A 195 5.77 1.28 -17.74
C PRO A 195 4.51 2.15 -17.72
N ARG A 196 4.74 3.45 -17.70
CA ARG A 196 3.70 4.46 -17.69
C ARG A 196 4.03 5.40 -18.83
N HIS A 197 3.41 5.12 -19.98
CA HIS A 197 3.61 5.83 -21.23
C HIS A 197 4.90 5.43 -21.94
#